data_AF-A0A661M5F8-F1
#
_entry.id   AF-A0A661M5F8-F1
#
_cell.length_a   1.000
_cell.length_b   1.000
_cell.length_c   1.000
_cell.angle_alpha   90.00
_cell.angle_beta   90.00
_cell.angle_gamma   90.00
#
_symmetry.space_group_name_H-M   'P 1'
#
loop_
_entity.id
_entity.type
_entity.pdbx_description
1 polymer ?
#
loop_
_entity_poly.entity_id
_entity_poly.type
_entity_poly.pdbx_seq_one_letter_code
_entity_poly.pdbx_strand_id
1 'polypeptide(L)'
;TRGAEPPVALLQAARETSTPLAVAEPRSSRAIQTLHRVLDGILAPSETRHGVLMDVHGVGTLLLGPSGIGKSECALFLVERGHRFVADDQVILSLLPSEQIIGRAPTLLRNHLEVRGIGIINVRDLFGANAVRLEKTLQLVVEICLWNDDEPYDRLGLDESTLDILGVPIPMLRIPVRPGRNMAVILEVAARNHILKAAGQHGAQKFISTLMGHMEDPGSEPGQ
;
A
#
# COMPACT_ATOMS: atom_id res chain seq x y z
N THR A 1 -19.69 25.71 20.37
CA THR A 1 -20.18 24.36 19.98
C THR A 1 -21.67 24.28 20.27
N ARG A 2 -22.39 23.25 19.81
CA ARG A 2 -23.86 23.15 19.91
C ARG A 2 -24.63 24.31 19.25
N GLY A 3 -24.01 25.00 18.29
CA GLY A 3 -24.62 26.20 17.68
C GLY A 3 -24.80 27.37 18.65
N ALA A 4 -24.16 27.34 19.83
CA ALA A 4 -24.29 28.43 20.79
C ALA A 4 -23.68 29.73 20.24
N GLU A 5 -24.40 30.84 20.41
CA GLU A 5 -23.90 32.16 20.09
C GLU A 5 -22.68 32.50 20.97
N PRO A 6 -21.54 32.89 20.37
CA PRO A 6 -20.37 33.29 21.14
C PRO A 6 -20.66 34.56 21.97
N PRO A 7 -20.18 34.64 23.23
CA PRO A 7 -20.30 35.86 24.03
C PRO A 7 -19.70 37.08 23.31
N VAL A 8 -20.34 38.24 23.45
CA VAL A 8 -19.91 39.49 22.78
C VAL A 8 -18.45 39.84 23.05
N ALA A 9 -17.99 39.66 24.30
CA ALA A 9 -16.60 39.89 24.69
C ALA A 9 -15.61 39.00 23.90
N LEU A 10 -15.98 37.76 23.59
CA LEU A 10 -15.15 36.84 22.80
C LEU A 10 -15.11 37.26 21.33
N LEU A 11 -16.23 37.75 20.78
CA LEU A 11 -16.30 38.27 19.41
C LEU A 11 -15.45 39.52 19.22
N GLN A 12 -15.49 40.45 20.17
CA GLN A 12 -14.68 41.67 20.16
C GLN A 12 -13.19 41.33 20.21
N ALA A 13 -12.78 40.52 21.18
CA ALA A 13 -11.39 40.09 21.32
C ALA A 13 -10.87 39.38 20.05
N ALA A 14 -11.66 38.47 19.46
CA ALA A 14 -11.26 37.77 18.24
C ALA A 14 -11.05 38.71 17.05
N ARG A 15 -11.88 39.77 16.92
CA ARG A 15 -11.72 40.79 15.87
C ARG A 15 -10.49 41.66 16.09
N GLU A 16 -10.27 42.10 17.32
CA GLU A 16 -9.12 42.95 17.69
C GLU A 16 -7.79 42.24 17.43
N THR A 17 -7.72 40.93 17.70
CA THR A 17 -6.50 40.13 17.51
C THR A 17 -6.42 39.42 16.16
N SER A 18 -7.41 39.63 15.27
CA SER A 18 -7.53 38.89 14.01
C SER A 18 -7.48 37.36 14.16
N THR A 19 -8.00 36.84 15.29
CA THR A 19 -8.04 35.40 15.56
C THR A 19 -9.29 34.78 14.93
N PRO A 20 -9.16 33.75 14.06
CA PRO A 20 -10.30 33.07 13.49
C PRO A 20 -11.22 32.47 14.56
N LEU A 21 -12.50 32.85 14.55
CA LEU A 21 -13.53 32.32 15.43
C LEU A 21 -14.62 31.62 14.62
N ALA A 22 -14.94 30.38 14.97
CA ALA A 22 -15.95 29.58 14.29
C ALA A 22 -16.94 28.97 15.29
N VAL A 23 -18.21 28.91 14.90
CA VAL A 23 -19.27 28.20 15.64
C VAL A 23 -19.49 26.84 14.99
N ALA A 24 -19.39 25.79 15.80
CA ALA A 24 -19.71 24.43 15.37
C ALA A 24 -21.09 24.01 15.90
N GLU A 25 -21.95 23.48 15.03
CA GLU A 25 -23.25 22.91 15.38
C GLU A 25 -23.16 21.63 16.25
N PRO A 26 -22.21 20.71 16.03
CA PRO A 26 -22.12 19.50 16.84
C PRO A 26 -21.82 19.76 18.33
N ARG A 27 -22.12 18.77 19.18
CA ARG A 27 -21.64 18.74 20.58
C ARG A 27 -20.10 18.78 20.62
N SER A 28 -19.55 19.34 21.69
CA SER A 28 -18.10 19.57 21.83
C SER A 28 -17.25 18.32 21.54
N SER A 29 -17.62 17.16 22.08
CA SER A 29 -16.89 15.90 21.82
C SER A 29 -16.80 15.56 20.34
N ARG A 30 -17.91 15.68 19.59
CA ARG A 30 -17.96 15.40 18.16
C ARG A 30 -17.20 16.43 17.34
N ALA A 31 -17.30 17.72 17.70
CA ALA A 31 -16.54 18.78 17.04
C ALA A 31 -15.03 18.59 17.21
N ILE A 32 -14.60 18.33 18.45
CA ILE A 32 -13.20 18.06 18.80
C ILE A 32 -12.68 16.83 18.04
N GLN A 33 -13.40 15.71 18.06
CA GLN A 33 -12.99 14.49 17.32
C GLN A 33 -12.86 14.72 15.81
N THR A 34 -13.78 15.47 15.20
CA THR A 34 -13.68 15.80 13.77
C THR A 34 -12.46 16.68 13.48
N LEU A 35 -12.22 17.70 14.31
CA LEU A 35 -11.05 18.58 14.18
C LEU A 35 -9.75 17.79 14.30
N HIS A 36 -9.62 16.95 15.33
CA HIS A 36 -8.46 16.08 15.50
C HIS A 36 -8.23 15.22 14.27
N ARG A 37 -9.26 14.50 13.79
CA ARG A 37 -9.11 13.65 12.59
C ARG A 37 -8.62 14.41 11.36
N VAL A 38 -9.12 15.64 11.14
CA VAL A 38 -8.69 16.46 10.01
C VAL A 38 -7.24 16.93 10.19
N LEU A 39 -6.90 17.40 11.39
CA LEU A 39 -5.54 17.84 11.70
C LEU A 39 -4.54 16.70 11.64
N ASP A 40 -4.89 15.52 12.13
CA ASP A 40 -4.08 14.30 12.05
C ASP A 40 -3.76 13.97 10.59
N GLY A 41 -4.72 14.11 9.68
CA GLY A 41 -4.49 13.89 8.25
C GLY A 41 -3.61 14.96 7.59
N ILE A 42 -3.77 16.23 7.97
CA ILE A 42 -3.01 17.36 7.39
C ILE A 42 -1.57 17.38 7.92
N LEU A 43 -1.38 17.05 9.19
CA LEU A 43 -0.10 17.14 9.91
C LEU A 43 0.63 15.79 9.99
N ALA A 44 0.09 14.74 9.35
CA ALA A 44 0.72 13.43 9.31
C ALA A 44 2.15 13.50 8.76
N PRO A 45 3.15 12.95 9.49
CA PRO A 45 4.49 12.74 8.94
C PRO A 45 4.39 12.03 7.60
N SER A 46 5.09 12.54 6.58
CA SER A 46 4.97 12.03 5.22
C SER A 46 6.31 12.01 4.52
N GLU A 47 6.52 10.99 3.68
CA GLU A 47 7.64 10.89 2.74
C GLU A 47 7.14 10.53 1.35
N THR A 48 7.94 10.83 0.32
CA THR A 48 7.64 10.43 -1.06
C THR A 48 8.60 9.33 -1.49
N ARG A 49 8.07 8.23 -2.02
CA ARG A 49 8.85 7.12 -2.59
C ARG A 49 8.60 7.00 -4.09
N HIS A 50 9.65 6.68 -4.83
CA HIS A 50 9.51 6.34 -6.23
C HIS A 50 9.05 4.87 -6.38
N GLY A 51 7.96 4.65 -7.10
CA GLY A 51 7.37 3.32 -7.25
C GLY A 51 5.92 3.37 -7.71
N VAL A 52 5.27 2.21 -7.67
CA VAL A 52 3.87 2.07 -8.09
C VAL A 52 3.06 1.49 -6.95
N LEU A 53 1.96 2.13 -6.57
CA LEU A 53 1.07 1.65 -5.52
C LEU A 53 -0.22 1.11 -6.13
N MET A 54 -0.56 -0.12 -5.75
CA MET A 54 -1.71 -0.87 -6.24
C MET A 54 -2.53 -1.45 -5.08
N ASP A 55 -3.84 -1.59 -5.28
CA ASP A 55 -4.72 -2.41 -4.43
C ASP A 55 -4.93 -3.77 -5.12
N VAL A 56 -4.13 -4.76 -4.71
CA VAL A 56 -4.13 -6.12 -5.29
C VAL A 56 -4.86 -7.05 -4.34
N HIS A 57 -6.02 -7.58 -4.76
CA HIS A 57 -6.89 -8.40 -3.89
C HIS A 57 -7.23 -7.78 -2.52
N GLY A 58 -7.27 -6.45 -2.41
CA GLY A 58 -7.50 -5.77 -1.14
C GLY A 58 -6.25 -5.46 -0.34
N VAL A 59 -5.05 -5.86 -0.81
CA VAL A 59 -3.76 -5.58 -0.17
C VAL A 59 -3.10 -4.38 -0.86
N GLY A 60 -2.80 -3.33 -0.10
CA GLY A 60 -2.00 -2.23 -0.63
C GLY A 60 -0.56 -2.66 -0.84
N THR A 61 -0.15 -2.70 -2.10
CA THR A 61 1.13 -3.25 -2.54
C THR A 61 1.94 -2.16 -3.22
N LEU A 62 3.08 -1.79 -2.63
CA LEU A 62 4.05 -0.87 -3.22
C LEU A 62 5.09 -1.66 -4.02
N LEU A 63 5.12 -1.42 -5.33
CA LEU A 63 6.10 -1.99 -6.23
C LEU A 63 7.31 -1.05 -6.34
N LEU A 64 8.48 -1.57 -5.97
CA LEU A 64 9.78 -0.93 -6.13
C LEU A 64 10.59 -1.68 -7.19
N GLY A 65 11.62 -1.03 -7.70
CA GLY A 65 12.54 -1.63 -8.68
C GLY A 65 13.10 -0.60 -9.65
N PRO A 66 14.09 -0.98 -10.46
CA PRO A 66 14.77 -0.06 -11.37
C PRO A 66 13.81 0.52 -12.43
N SER A 67 14.19 1.66 -13.01
CA SER A 67 13.42 2.28 -14.10
C SER A 67 13.43 1.37 -15.33
N GLY A 68 12.29 1.26 -16.01
CA GLY A 68 12.16 0.45 -17.24
C GLY A 68 12.06 -1.07 -17.02
N ILE A 69 12.01 -1.56 -15.78
CA ILE A 69 11.79 -3.00 -15.50
C ILE A 69 10.35 -3.47 -15.80
N GLY A 70 9.44 -2.53 -16.07
CA GLY A 70 8.05 -2.81 -16.44
C GLY A 70 7.02 -2.61 -15.32
N LYS A 71 7.29 -1.76 -14.31
CA LYS A 71 6.37 -1.54 -13.17
C LYS A 71 5.02 -0.97 -13.63
N SER A 72 5.05 0.05 -14.49
CA SER A 72 3.85 0.75 -14.97
C SER A 72 3.04 -0.14 -15.92
N GLU A 73 3.69 -0.91 -16.80
CA GLU A 73 3.05 -1.93 -17.64
C GLU A 73 2.42 -3.04 -16.79
N CYS A 74 3.10 -3.47 -15.73
CA CYS A 74 2.55 -4.45 -14.78
C CYS A 74 1.30 -3.91 -14.06
N ALA A 75 1.30 -2.64 -13.67
CA ALA A 75 0.14 -2.01 -13.06
C ALA A 75 -1.05 -1.97 -14.02
N LEU A 76 -0.82 -1.69 -15.31
CA LEU A 76 -1.87 -1.73 -16.34
C LEU A 76 -2.47 -3.14 -16.48
N PHE A 77 -1.63 -4.18 -16.53
CA PHE A 77 -2.11 -5.57 -16.57
C PHE A 77 -2.91 -5.95 -15.32
N LEU A 78 -2.53 -5.46 -14.14
CA LEU A 78 -3.29 -5.69 -12.91
C LEU A 78 -4.64 -4.96 -12.95
N VAL A 79 -4.71 -3.74 -13.49
CA VAL A 79 -5.98 -3.02 -13.69
C VAL A 79 -6.91 -3.80 -14.61
N GLU A 80 -6.40 -4.30 -15.74
CA GLU A 80 -7.18 -5.12 -16.68
C GLU A 80 -7.75 -6.40 -16.00
N ARG A 81 -7.04 -6.93 -15.00
CA ARG A 81 -7.45 -8.09 -14.20
C ARG A 81 -8.37 -7.74 -13.02
N GLY A 82 -8.80 -6.48 -12.91
CA GLY A 82 -9.78 -6.01 -11.92
C GLY A 82 -9.19 -5.47 -10.61
N HIS A 83 -7.88 -5.30 -10.52
CA HIS A 83 -7.24 -4.63 -9.39
C HIS A 83 -7.34 -3.12 -9.51
N ARG A 84 -7.06 -2.37 -8.44
CA ARG A 84 -7.16 -0.90 -8.48
C ARG A 84 -5.82 -0.22 -8.45
N PHE A 85 -5.64 0.71 -9.37
CA PHE A 85 -4.52 1.62 -9.40
C PHE A 85 -4.63 2.71 -8.33
N VAL A 86 -3.52 3.06 -7.68
CA VAL A 86 -3.49 4.15 -6.68
C VAL A 86 -2.54 5.25 -7.13
N ALA A 87 -1.30 4.92 -7.47
CA ALA A 87 -0.26 5.88 -7.85
C ALA A 87 0.83 5.21 -8.70
N ASP A 88 1.45 5.98 -9.59
CA ASP A 88 2.61 5.62 -10.41
C ASP A 88 3.67 6.72 -10.26
N ASP A 89 4.94 6.36 -10.48
CA ASP A 89 6.14 7.20 -10.32
C ASP A 89 6.36 7.74 -8.90
N GLN A 90 5.45 8.55 -8.35
CA GLN A 90 5.56 9.17 -7.03
C GLN A 90 4.41 8.74 -6.12
N VAL A 91 4.77 8.11 -4.99
CA VAL A 91 3.84 7.69 -3.95
C VAL A 91 4.11 8.49 -2.69
N ILE A 92 3.15 9.32 -2.28
CA ILE A 92 3.18 10.01 -0.99
C ILE A 92 2.69 9.04 0.06
N LEU A 93 3.56 8.70 1.01
CA LEU A 93 3.29 7.83 2.14
C LEU A 93 3.15 8.68 3.39
N SER A 94 2.04 8.55 4.10
CA SER A 94 1.75 9.28 5.34
C SER A 94 1.50 8.31 6.49
N LEU A 95 2.08 8.60 7.65
CA LEU A 95 1.82 7.85 8.89
C LEU A 95 0.55 8.35 9.56
N LEU A 96 -0.46 7.48 9.66
CA LEU A 96 -1.66 7.75 10.43
C LEU A 96 -1.44 7.53 11.93
N PRO A 97 -2.24 8.16 12.80
CA PRO A 97 -2.22 7.90 14.25
C PRO A 97 -2.44 6.44 14.65
N SER A 98 -3.03 5.62 13.78
CA SER A 98 -3.22 4.18 13.97
C SER A 98 -1.98 3.34 13.67
N GLU A 99 -0.80 3.96 13.53
CA GLU A 99 0.47 3.32 13.13
C GLU A 99 0.39 2.63 11.76
N GLN A 100 -0.49 3.13 10.89
CA GLN A 100 -0.67 2.63 9.54
C GLN A 100 -0.11 3.61 8.52
N ILE A 101 0.56 3.09 7.49
CA ILE A 101 1.01 3.88 6.36
C ILE A 101 -0.09 3.94 5.31
N ILE A 102 -0.52 5.14 4.94
CA ILE A 102 -1.42 5.37 3.79
C ILE A 102 -0.60 5.91 2.63
N GLY A 103 -0.74 5.28 1.47
CA GLY A 103 -0.16 5.76 0.23
C GLY A 103 -1.18 6.40 -0.70
N ARG A 104 -0.79 7.46 -1.39
CA ARG A 104 -1.58 8.16 -2.39
C ARG A 104 -0.71 8.77 -3.49
N ALA A 105 -1.31 9.10 -4.63
CA ALA A 105 -0.65 9.91 -5.66
C ALA A 105 -0.66 11.40 -5.28
N PRO A 106 0.35 12.19 -5.69
CA PRO A 106 0.23 13.64 -5.76
C PRO A 106 -1.01 14.06 -6.56
N THR A 107 -1.65 15.17 -6.19
CA THR A 107 -2.90 15.63 -6.82
C THR A 107 -2.78 15.76 -8.35
N LEU A 108 -1.63 16.24 -8.84
CA LEU A 108 -1.37 16.42 -10.27
C LEU A 108 -1.19 15.11 -11.05
N LEU A 109 -0.67 14.07 -10.39
CA LEU A 109 -0.40 12.76 -11.00
C LEU A 109 -1.53 11.76 -10.77
N ARG A 110 -2.61 12.17 -10.10
CA ARG A 110 -3.73 11.29 -9.75
C ARG A 110 -4.31 10.63 -11.01
N ASN A 111 -4.48 9.31 -10.96
CA ASN A 111 -5.00 8.46 -12.03
C ASN A 111 -4.16 8.45 -13.33
N HIS A 112 -3.03 9.16 -13.38
CA HIS A 112 -2.16 9.17 -14.55
C HIS A 112 -1.08 8.10 -14.42
N LEU A 113 -0.78 7.45 -15.55
CA LEU A 113 0.24 6.41 -15.65
C LEU A 113 1.00 6.62 -16.96
N GLU A 114 2.33 6.53 -16.94
CA GLU A 114 3.14 6.62 -18.15
C GLU A 114 3.40 5.22 -18.72
N VAL A 115 2.99 4.99 -19.98
CA VAL A 115 3.32 3.76 -20.69
C VAL A 115 4.28 4.07 -21.83
N ARG A 116 5.45 3.45 -21.83
CA ARG A 116 6.45 3.67 -22.89
C ARG A 116 5.88 3.26 -24.25
N GLY A 117 6.06 4.12 -25.25
CA GLY A 117 5.54 3.92 -26.60
C GLY A 117 4.08 4.34 -26.80
N ILE A 118 3.34 4.64 -25.72
CA ILE A 118 1.96 5.16 -25.79
C ILE A 118 1.92 6.61 -25.27
N GLY A 119 2.61 6.89 -24.17
CA GLY A 119 2.60 8.18 -23.47
C GLY A 119 1.82 8.11 -22.15
N ILE A 120 1.43 9.29 -21.64
CA ILE A 120 0.67 9.41 -20.40
C ILE A 120 -0.80 9.09 -20.68
N ILE A 121 -1.35 8.16 -19.92
CA ILE A 121 -2.77 7.76 -19.99
C ILE A 121 -3.48 8.06 -18.67
N ASN A 122 -4.80 8.23 -18.73
CA ASN A 122 -5.65 8.33 -17.54
C ASN A 122 -6.37 6.99 -17.31
N VAL A 123 -6.00 6.29 -16.23
CA VAL A 123 -6.52 4.96 -15.90
C VAL A 123 -8.02 5.00 -15.59
N ARG A 124 -8.52 6.07 -14.95
CA ARG A 124 -9.94 6.21 -14.61
C ARG A 124 -10.79 6.38 -15.86
N ASP A 125 -10.32 7.13 -16.84
CA ASP A 125 -11.09 7.41 -18.06
C ASP A 125 -11.15 6.16 -18.96
N LEU A 126 -10.09 5.36 -18.97
CA LEU A 126 -10.01 4.13 -19.77
C LEU A 126 -10.73 2.93 -19.14
N PHE A 127 -10.59 2.73 -17.82
CA PHE A 127 -11.06 1.52 -17.13
C PHE A 127 -12.19 1.78 -16.12
N GLY A 128 -12.63 3.04 -15.99
CA GLY A 128 -13.73 3.46 -15.14
C GLY A 128 -13.35 3.73 -13.68
N ALA A 129 -14.29 4.29 -12.92
CA ALA A 129 -14.07 4.71 -11.53
C ALA A 129 -13.70 3.55 -10.58
N ASN A 130 -14.09 2.31 -10.91
CA ASN A 130 -13.79 1.15 -10.07
C ASN A 130 -12.33 0.69 -10.19
N ALA A 131 -11.63 1.08 -11.25
CA ALA A 131 -10.23 0.72 -11.53
C ALA A 131 -9.21 1.56 -10.75
N VAL A 132 -9.65 2.59 -10.02
CA VAL A 132 -8.76 3.49 -9.28
C VAL A 132 -9.14 3.62 -7.81
N ARG A 133 -8.18 4.00 -6.97
CA ARG A 133 -8.37 4.39 -5.57
C ARG A 133 -7.58 5.67 -5.29
N LEU A 134 -8.15 6.57 -4.51
CA LEU A 134 -7.48 7.82 -4.15
C LEU A 134 -6.32 7.59 -3.18
N GLU A 135 -6.50 6.62 -2.27
CA GLU A 135 -5.53 6.25 -1.26
C GLU A 135 -5.70 4.77 -0.90
N LYS A 136 -4.64 4.18 -0.35
CA LYS A 136 -4.63 2.78 0.10
C LYS A 136 -3.64 2.58 1.24
N THR A 137 -4.04 1.84 2.27
CA THR A 137 -3.12 1.37 3.33
C THR A 137 -2.06 0.47 2.74
N LEU A 138 -0.79 0.83 2.93
CA LEU A 138 0.35 0.03 2.52
C LEU A 138 0.53 -1.14 3.49
N GLN A 139 0.57 -2.35 2.93
CA GLN A 139 0.63 -3.61 3.70
C GLN A 139 1.74 -4.54 3.20
N LEU A 140 2.17 -4.37 1.95
CA LEU A 140 3.20 -5.18 1.33
C LEU A 140 4.08 -4.31 0.42
N VAL A 141 5.39 -4.49 0.53
CA VAL A 141 6.37 -3.96 -0.43
C VAL A 141 6.85 -5.12 -1.29
N VAL A 142 6.86 -4.93 -2.60
CA VAL A 142 7.47 -5.87 -3.54
C VAL A 142 8.57 -5.15 -4.30
N GLU A 143 9.82 -5.54 -4.06
CA GLU A 143 10.94 -5.08 -4.85
C GLU A 143 11.18 -6.04 -6.00
N ILE A 144 11.03 -5.52 -7.22
CA ILE A 144 11.33 -6.24 -8.44
C ILE A 144 12.80 -5.99 -8.77
N CYS A 145 13.60 -7.06 -8.83
CA CYS A 145 15.00 -7.01 -9.18
C CYS A 145 15.30 -7.81 -10.46
N LEU A 146 16.38 -7.46 -11.15
CA LEU A 146 16.86 -8.28 -12.25
C LEU A 146 17.40 -9.61 -11.70
N TRP A 147 17.11 -10.69 -12.41
CA TRP A 147 17.69 -12.00 -12.08
C TRP A 147 19.22 -11.93 -12.12
N ASN A 148 19.85 -12.36 -11.03
CA ASN A 148 21.28 -12.47 -10.86
C ASN A 148 21.62 -13.90 -10.42
N ASP A 149 22.39 -14.63 -11.24
CA ASP A 149 22.75 -16.02 -10.94
C ASP A 149 23.69 -16.15 -9.72
N ASP A 150 24.35 -15.05 -9.32
CA ASP A 150 25.30 -15.00 -8.20
C ASP A 150 24.62 -14.68 -6.85
N GLU A 151 23.34 -14.28 -6.83
CA GLU A 151 22.62 -13.99 -5.59
C GLU A 151 21.83 -15.22 -5.10
N PRO A 152 22.02 -15.65 -3.83
CA PRO A 152 21.18 -16.67 -3.24
C PRO A 152 19.78 -16.09 -2.99
N TYR A 153 18.81 -16.49 -3.82
CA TYR A 153 17.40 -16.19 -3.58
C TYR A 153 16.78 -17.18 -2.60
N ASP A 154 15.94 -16.67 -1.70
CA ASP A 154 15.13 -17.53 -0.82
C ASP A 154 14.12 -18.32 -1.66
N ARG A 155 14.40 -19.63 -1.82
CA ARG A 155 13.56 -20.57 -2.57
C ARG A 155 12.41 -21.14 -1.74
N LEU A 156 12.47 -20.99 -0.41
CA LEU A 156 11.53 -21.59 0.52
C LEU A 156 10.52 -20.56 1.06
N GLY A 157 10.80 -19.26 0.93
CA GLY A 157 9.94 -18.18 1.40
C GLY A 157 9.92 -18.08 2.93
N LEU A 158 11.03 -18.43 3.56
CA LEU A 158 11.25 -18.43 5.00
C LEU A 158 11.79 -17.10 5.51
N ASP A 159 12.47 -16.33 4.66
CA ASP A 159 13.04 -15.05 5.04
C ASP A 159 11.94 -13.98 5.07
N GLU A 160 11.63 -13.51 6.28
CA GLU A 160 10.71 -12.41 6.49
C GLU A 160 11.48 -11.08 6.50
N SER A 161 11.62 -10.50 5.31
CA SER A 161 12.21 -9.16 5.18
C SER A 161 11.15 -8.07 5.40
N THR A 162 11.57 -6.93 5.93
CA THR A 162 10.71 -5.75 6.11
C THR A 162 11.42 -4.50 5.62
N LEU A 163 10.65 -3.54 5.11
CA LEU A 163 11.10 -2.19 4.80
C LEU A 163 10.52 -1.21 5.83
N ASP A 164 11.39 -0.47 6.53
CA ASP A 164 10.95 0.62 7.41
C ASP A 164 10.46 1.82 6.58
N ILE A 165 9.24 2.25 6.87
CA ILE A 165 8.62 3.44 6.29
C ILE A 165 8.07 4.26 7.43
N LEU A 166 8.67 5.43 7.68
CA LEU A 166 8.30 6.35 8.76
C LEU A 166 8.27 5.66 10.14
N GLY A 167 9.18 4.70 10.40
CA GLY A 167 9.24 3.94 11.64
C GLY A 167 8.28 2.74 11.72
N VAL A 168 7.52 2.47 10.65
CA VAL A 168 6.63 1.29 10.57
C VAL A 168 7.29 0.22 9.70
N PRO A 169 7.57 -0.98 10.23
CA PRO A 169 8.11 -2.08 9.43
C PRO A 169 7.02 -2.69 8.55
N ILE A 170 7.16 -2.53 7.24
CA ILE A 170 6.24 -3.11 6.25
C ILE A 170 6.84 -4.40 5.69
N PRO A 171 6.11 -5.54 5.65
CA PRO A 171 6.57 -6.77 5.01
C PRO A 171 7.04 -6.53 3.58
N MET A 172 8.21 -7.06 3.24
CA MET A 172 8.86 -6.88 1.96
C MET A 172 9.16 -8.23 1.31
N LEU A 173 8.98 -8.31 -0.01
CA LEU A 173 9.37 -9.44 -0.84
C LEU A 173 10.27 -8.95 -1.97
N ARG A 174 11.41 -9.61 -2.16
CA ARG A 174 12.29 -9.37 -3.31
C ARG A 174 12.01 -10.43 -4.37
N ILE A 175 11.61 -10.00 -5.56
CA ILE A 175 11.18 -10.89 -6.64
C ILE A 175 12.10 -10.70 -7.84
N PRO A 176 12.96 -11.69 -8.14
CA PRO A 176 13.79 -11.63 -9.33
C PRO A 176 12.95 -11.92 -10.57
N VAL A 177 13.05 -11.05 -11.57
CA VAL A 177 12.35 -11.20 -12.84
C VAL A 177 13.32 -11.39 -14.00
N ARG A 178 12.93 -12.25 -14.93
CA ARG A 178 13.54 -12.39 -16.24
C ARG A 178 12.62 -11.76 -17.28
N PRO A 179 13.15 -11.17 -18.36
CA PRO A 179 12.34 -10.71 -19.49
C PRO A 179 11.36 -11.80 -19.95
N GLY A 180 10.12 -11.42 -20.23
CA GLY A 180 9.07 -12.34 -20.71
C GLY A 180 8.23 -13.03 -19.62
N ARG A 181 8.53 -12.85 -18.32
CA ARG A 181 7.62 -13.29 -17.25
C ARG A 181 6.49 -12.29 -17.03
N ASN A 182 5.27 -12.81 -16.83
CA ASN A 182 4.13 -11.99 -16.43
C ASN A 182 4.21 -11.65 -14.92
N MET A 183 4.66 -10.44 -14.62
CA MET A 183 4.83 -9.95 -13.25
C MET A 183 3.49 -9.81 -12.49
N ALA A 184 2.39 -9.54 -13.20
CA ALA A 184 1.09 -9.33 -12.56
C ALA A 184 0.62 -10.60 -11.82
N VAL A 185 0.82 -11.78 -12.43
CA VAL A 185 0.48 -13.06 -11.78
C VAL A 185 1.30 -13.28 -10.52
N ILE A 186 2.58 -12.93 -10.54
CA ILE A 186 3.46 -13.10 -9.38
C ILE A 186 3.01 -12.18 -8.24
N LEU A 187 2.64 -10.93 -8.54
CA LEU A 187 2.13 -9.99 -7.54
C LEU A 187 0.78 -10.43 -6.95
N GLU A 188 -0.11 -11.01 -7.75
CA GLU A 188 -1.35 -11.59 -7.23
C GLU A 188 -1.06 -12.74 -6.26
N VAL A 189 -0.11 -13.61 -6.57
CA VAL A 189 0.31 -14.70 -5.69
C VAL A 189 0.96 -14.14 -4.42
N ALA A 190 1.81 -13.11 -4.52
CA ALA A 190 2.42 -12.44 -3.38
C ALA A 190 1.36 -11.83 -2.44
N ALA A 191 0.36 -11.14 -2.99
CA ALA A 191 -0.75 -10.58 -2.21
C ALA A 191 -1.58 -11.68 -1.52
N ARG A 192 -1.91 -12.78 -2.23
CA ARG A 192 -2.61 -13.93 -1.63
C ARG A 192 -1.81 -14.59 -0.52
N ASN A 193 -0.51 -14.76 -0.72
CA ASN A 193 0.38 -15.32 0.30
C ASN A 193 0.45 -14.42 1.53
N HIS A 194 0.49 -13.09 1.34
CA HIS A 194 0.41 -12.13 2.44
C HIS A 194 -0.90 -12.26 3.23
N ILE A 195 -2.05 -12.40 2.54
CA ILE A 195 -3.35 -12.65 3.19
C ILE A 195 -3.32 -13.95 4.00
N LEU A 196 -2.76 -15.03 3.44
CA LEU A 196 -2.64 -16.32 4.14
C LEU A 196 -1.75 -16.23 5.38
N LYS A 197 -0.59 -15.59 5.29
CA LYS A 197 0.31 -15.35 6.44
C LYS A 197 -0.40 -14.52 7.52
N ALA A 198 -1.09 -13.45 7.14
CA ALA A 198 -1.87 -12.62 8.08
C ALA A 198 -3.02 -13.39 8.75
N ALA A 199 -3.56 -14.41 8.09
CA ALA A 199 -4.55 -15.34 8.67
C ALA A 199 -3.92 -16.48 9.50
N GLY A 200 -2.61 -16.45 9.74
CA GLY A 200 -1.87 -17.46 10.51
C GLY A 200 -1.48 -18.72 9.73
N GLN A 201 -1.67 -18.74 8.40
CA GLN A 201 -1.33 -19.88 7.56
C GLN A 201 0.04 -19.71 6.90
N HIS A 202 1.05 -20.41 7.42
CA HIS A 202 2.41 -20.41 6.88
C HIS A 202 2.61 -21.65 5.99
N GLY A 203 2.34 -21.52 4.68
CA GLY A 203 2.43 -22.64 3.73
C GLY A 203 3.79 -23.33 3.70
N ALA A 204 4.87 -22.55 3.73
CA ALA A 204 6.24 -23.08 3.76
C ALA A 204 6.53 -23.87 5.05
N GLN A 205 6.14 -23.35 6.21
CA GLN A 205 6.33 -24.04 7.49
C GLN A 205 5.53 -25.35 7.57
N LYS A 206 4.28 -25.36 7.07
CA LYS A 206 3.47 -26.58 6.96
C LYS A 206 4.10 -27.62 6.04
N PHE A 207 4.66 -27.18 4.92
CA PHE A 207 5.33 -28.08 3.98
C PHE A 207 6.62 -28.66 4.60
N ILE A 208 7.43 -27.83 5.25
CA ILE A 208 8.64 -28.26 5.94
C ILE A 208 8.32 -29.22 7.09
N SER A 209 7.32 -28.93 7.91
CA SER A 209 6.90 -29.84 8.98
C SER A 209 6.41 -31.18 8.43
N THR A 210 5.73 -31.17 7.28
CA THR A 210 5.30 -32.40 6.60
C THR A 210 6.50 -33.19 6.09
N LEU A 211 7.47 -32.54 5.44
CA LEU A 211 8.69 -33.18 4.95
C LEU A 211 9.54 -33.74 6.09
N MET A 212 9.75 -32.98 7.17
CA MET A 212 10.48 -33.45 8.35
C MET A 212 9.78 -34.65 8.99
N GLY A 213 8.44 -34.62 9.10
CA GLY A 213 7.66 -35.76 9.60
C GLY A 213 7.79 -37.02 8.73
N HIS A 214 7.96 -36.90 7.42
CA HIS A 214 8.21 -38.04 6.52
C HIS A 214 9.67 -38.53 6.54
N MET A 215 10.62 -37.67 6.96
CA MET A 215 12.04 -38.05 7.08
C MET A 215 12.36 -38.72 8.43
N GLU A 216 11.59 -38.42 9.48
CA GLU A 216 11.68 -39.07 10.80
C GLU A 216 10.99 -40.44 10.85
N ASP A 217 10.16 -40.77 9.86
CA ASP A 217 9.52 -42.09 9.71
C ASP A 217 9.86 -42.71 8.34
N PRO A 218 11.02 -43.37 8.17
CA PRO A 218 11.43 -43.98 6.91
C PRO A 218 10.60 -45.23 6.53
N GLY A 219 9.59 -45.59 7.33
CA GLY A 219 8.89 -46.87 7.26
C GLY A 219 7.50 -46.86 6.63
N SER A 220 6.91 -45.72 6.30
CA SER A 220 5.58 -45.68 5.67
C SER A 220 5.68 -45.37 4.17
N GLU A 221 5.90 -46.39 3.35
CA GLU A 221 5.45 -46.32 1.96
C GLU A 221 3.93 -46.03 1.96
N PRO A 222 3.41 -45.14 1.10
CA PRO A 222 1.98 -45.00 0.93
C PRO A 222 1.44 -46.29 0.30
N GLY A 223 0.85 -47.15 1.11
CA GLY A 223 0.15 -48.34 0.67
C GLY A 223 -1.16 -48.01 -0.04
N GLN A 224 -1.26 -48.54 -1.27
CA GLN A 224 -2.44 -48.96 -2.04
C GLN A 224 -3.55 -47.95 -2.36
#